data_AF-A0A8H4AYZ0-F1
#
_entry.id   AF-A0A8H4AYZ0-F1
#
_cell.length_a   1.000
_cell.length_b   1.000
_cell.length_c   1.000
_cell.angle_alpha   90.00
_cell.angle_beta   90.00
_cell.angle_gamma   90.00
#
_symmetry.space_group_name_H-M   'P 1'
#
loop_
_entity.id
_entity.type
_entity.pdbx_description
1 polymer ?
#
loop_
_entity_poly.entity_id
_entity_poly.type
_entity_poly.pdbx_seq_one_letter_code
_entity_poly.pdbx_strand_id
1 'polypeptide(L)'
;MIEFPRIPFEIYYEVFLELDEPDLFNLGSVSRYYNILTADNGVWSQLALKRWEAKEGMREISEEYRNFWFKSPGAWKRVYCLIEKEARRTSLDVNDLVDNIWYCAPVDNIDDWNNNKLVTFSEDGTYTHHHEPFNPTFTWTMKNGSLSLNYKPFRLMRSSGWDLVMSNGALVFKSPGTKSFRRKLREDGLIPNDNNF
;
A
#
# COMPACT_ATOMS: atom_id res chain seq x y z
N MET A 1 13.54 39.65 30.03
CA MET A 1 13.28 38.57 29.06
C MET A 1 12.02 37.89 29.54
N ILE A 2 10.90 38.03 28.83
CA ILE A 2 9.65 37.39 29.24
C ILE A 2 9.74 35.96 28.72
N GLU A 3 9.98 35.00 29.62
CA GLU A 3 9.86 33.59 29.29
C GLU A 3 8.36 33.29 29.17
N PHE A 4 7.90 33.04 27.95
CA PHE A 4 6.58 32.46 27.77
C PHE A 4 6.54 31.11 28.48
N PRO A 5 5.51 30.83 29.31
CA PRO A 5 5.39 29.53 29.94
C PRO A 5 5.38 28.46 28.85
N ARG A 6 6.30 27.49 28.96
CA ARG A 6 6.31 26.35 28.06
C ARG A 6 5.01 25.59 28.26
N ILE A 7 4.17 25.61 27.23
CA ILE A 7 2.95 24.80 27.19
C ILE A 7 3.36 23.33 27.39
N PRO A 8 2.72 22.60 28.33
CA PRO A 8 2.92 21.16 28.49
C PRO A 8 2.74 20.38 27.20
N PHE A 9 3.48 19.27 27.04
CA PHE A 9 3.43 18.45 25.84
C PHE A 9 2.01 17.91 25.57
N GLU A 10 1.27 17.61 26.63
CA GLU A 10 -0.09 17.07 26.61
C GLU A 10 -1.06 18.02 25.89
N ILE A 11 -0.90 19.34 26.08
CA ILE A 11 -1.74 20.34 25.42
C ILE A 11 -1.40 20.42 23.92
N TYR A 12 -0.12 20.31 23.55
CA TYR A 12 0.25 20.21 22.13
C TYR A 12 -0.31 18.93 21.50
N TYR A 13 -0.25 17.83 22.23
CA TYR A 13 -0.76 16.54 21.78
C TYR A 13 -2.26 16.61 21.48
N GLU A 14 -3.07 17.17 22.38
CA GLU A 14 -4.51 17.39 22.17
C GLU A 14 -4.79 18.26 20.94
N VAL A 15 -4.07 19.39 20.80
CA VAL A 15 -4.22 20.26 19.64
C VAL A 15 -3.87 19.53 18.34
N PHE A 16 -2.80 18.72 18.33
CA PHE A 16 -2.34 18.04 17.13
C PHE A 16 -3.28 16.91 16.69
N LEU A 17 -4.01 16.30 17.61
CA LEU A 17 -5.01 15.29 17.27
C LEU A 17 -6.24 15.86 16.54
N GLU A 18 -6.48 17.16 16.69
CA GLU A 18 -7.55 17.87 15.98
C GLU A 18 -7.12 18.37 14.58
N LEU A 19 -5.83 18.24 14.23
CA LEU A 19 -5.30 18.69 12.95
C LEU A 19 -5.32 17.59 11.91
N ASP A 20 -5.65 17.97 10.67
CA ASP A 20 -5.49 17.09 9.52
C ASP A 20 -4.02 17.01 9.07
N GLU A 21 -3.72 16.01 8.23
CA GLU A 21 -2.37 15.78 7.71
C GLU A 21 -1.68 17.04 7.13
N PRO A 22 -2.31 17.84 6.25
CA PRO A 22 -1.65 19.02 5.70
C PRO A 22 -1.23 20.02 6.76
N ASP A 23 -2.04 20.21 7.80
CA ASP A 23 -1.77 21.15 8.88
C ASP A 23 -0.62 20.66 9.76
N LEU A 24 -0.56 19.37 10.05
CA LEU A 24 0.56 18.75 10.75
C LEU A 24 1.88 18.88 9.97
N PHE A 25 1.84 18.75 8.65
CA PHE A 25 3.02 18.99 7.80
C PHE A 25 3.44 20.45 7.83
N ASN A 26 2.50 21.37 7.62
CA ASN A 26 2.77 22.81 7.62
C ASN A 26 3.35 23.25 8.96
N LEU A 27 2.78 22.79 10.07
CA LEU A 27 3.28 23.07 11.41
C LEU A 27 4.68 22.51 11.62
N GLY A 28 4.95 21.30 11.15
CA GLY A 28 6.27 20.69 11.19
C GLY A 28 7.33 21.41 10.36
N SER A 29 6.93 22.25 9.40
CA SER A 29 7.82 23.09 8.59
C SER A 29 8.13 24.45 9.24
N VAL A 30 7.38 24.87 10.27
CA VAL A 30 7.56 26.18 10.93
C VAL A 30 8.88 26.27 11.68
N SER A 31 9.28 25.21 12.40
CA SER A 31 10.55 25.18 13.13
C SER A 31 11.01 23.75 13.40
N ARG A 32 12.30 23.57 13.73
CA ARG A 32 12.84 22.27 14.16
C ARG A 32 12.13 21.74 15.41
N TYR A 33 11.70 22.63 16.30
CA TYR A 33 10.96 22.24 17.50
C TYR A 33 9.59 21.65 17.14
N TYR A 34 8.81 22.33 16.30
CA TYR A 34 7.52 21.79 15.83
C TYR A 34 7.69 20.58 14.94
N ASN A 35 8.78 20.46 14.19
CA ASN A 35 9.09 19.26 13.40
C ASN A 35 9.20 18.01 14.28
N ILE A 36 9.85 18.13 15.44
CA ILE A 36 9.99 17.03 16.40
C ILE A 36 8.63 16.70 17.02
N LEU A 37 7.89 17.72 17.48
CA LEU A 37 6.60 17.49 18.13
C LEU A 37 5.56 16.89 17.16
N THR A 38 5.47 17.43 15.95
CA THR A 38 4.56 16.93 14.90
C THR A 38 5.02 15.63 14.27
N ALA A 39 6.17 15.07 14.65
CA ALA A 39 6.60 13.73 14.25
C ALA A 39 6.26 12.65 15.28
N ASP A 40 5.53 13.01 16.35
CA ASP A 40 5.17 12.09 17.41
C ASP A 40 4.34 10.90 16.90
N ASN A 41 4.74 9.70 17.35
CA ASN A 41 4.10 8.46 16.91
C ASN A 41 2.65 8.33 17.40
N GLY A 42 2.32 8.88 18.57
CA GLY A 42 0.95 8.89 19.10
C GLY A 42 0.01 9.64 18.16
N VAL A 43 0.39 10.87 17.78
CA VAL A 43 -0.37 11.71 16.84
C VAL A 43 -0.61 11.00 15.52
N TRP A 44 0.46 10.54 14.85
CA TRP A 44 0.33 9.90 13.54
C TRP A 44 -0.38 8.56 13.60
N SER A 45 -0.24 7.79 14.69
CA SER A 45 -0.94 6.52 14.83
C SER A 45 -2.45 6.71 14.91
N GLN A 46 -2.94 7.72 15.64
CA GLN A 46 -4.37 7.99 15.74
C GLN A 46 -4.94 8.50 14.42
N LEU A 47 -4.24 9.44 13.77
CA LEU A 47 -4.63 9.93 12.45
C LEU A 47 -4.66 8.80 11.40
N ALA A 48 -3.64 7.94 11.40
CA ALA A 48 -3.54 6.79 10.53
C ALA A 48 -4.71 5.82 10.73
N LEU A 49 -4.96 5.41 11.97
CA LEU A 49 -6.01 4.45 12.30
C LEU A 49 -7.40 4.98 11.94
N LYS A 50 -7.71 6.24 12.26
CA LYS A 50 -8.97 6.90 11.87
C LYS A 50 -9.16 6.91 10.35
N ARG A 51 -8.09 7.16 9.59
CA ARG A 51 -8.14 7.23 8.13
C ARG A 51 -8.16 5.86 7.45
N TRP A 52 -7.62 4.84 8.08
CA TRP A 52 -7.49 3.49 7.52
C TRP A 52 -8.53 2.50 8.03
N GLU A 53 -9.38 2.88 8.99
CA GLU A 53 -10.45 2.04 9.54
C GLU A 53 -11.32 1.38 8.45
N ALA A 54 -11.64 2.13 7.38
CA ALA A 54 -12.44 1.65 6.26
C ALA A 54 -11.62 1.09 5.08
N LYS A 55 -10.28 1.04 5.18
CA LYS A 55 -9.40 0.55 4.11
C LYS A 55 -9.07 -0.92 4.34
N GLU A 56 -9.57 -1.77 3.44
CA GLU A 56 -9.27 -3.21 3.42
C GLU A 56 -7.75 -3.48 3.42
N GLY A 57 -7.29 -4.50 4.15
CA GLY A 57 -5.87 -4.88 4.26
C GLY A 57 -5.03 -3.96 5.16
N MET A 58 -5.44 -2.72 5.39
CA MET A 58 -4.66 -1.75 6.19
C MET A 58 -4.82 -1.96 7.69
N ARG A 59 -5.95 -2.49 8.12
CA ARG A 59 -6.19 -2.86 9.51
C ARG A 59 -5.24 -3.96 9.94
N GLU A 60 -5.12 -5.03 9.14
CA GLU A 60 -4.29 -6.19 9.42
C GLU A 60 -2.81 -5.80 9.50
N ILE A 61 -2.32 -5.01 8.54
CA ILE A 61 -0.94 -4.52 8.54
C ILE A 61 -0.67 -3.62 9.77
N SER A 62 -1.63 -2.75 10.10
CA SER A 62 -1.51 -1.85 11.25
C SER A 62 -1.51 -2.62 12.56
N GLU A 63 -2.32 -3.67 12.70
CA GLU A 63 -2.36 -4.54 13.88
C GLU A 63 -1.06 -5.35 14.02
N GLU A 64 -0.57 -5.92 12.93
CA GLU A 64 0.64 -6.76 12.89
C GLU A 64 1.90 -5.98 13.29
N TYR A 65 2.10 -4.78 12.74
CA TYR A 65 3.33 -4.01 12.91
C TYR A 65 3.21 -2.82 13.86
N ARG A 66 2.05 -2.63 14.52
CA ARG A 66 1.77 -1.52 15.45
C ARG A 66 2.94 -1.25 16.38
N ASN A 67 3.32 -2.28 17.13
CA ASN A 67 4.34 -2.21 18.17
C ASN A 67 5.75 -1.98 17.60
N PHE A 68 6.00 -2.41 16.37
CA PHE A 68 7.27 -2.18 15.70
C PHE A 68 7.45 -0.70 15.36
N TRP A 69 6.42 -0.05 14.81
CA TRP A 69 6.48 1.36 14.45
C TRP A 69 6.62 2.29 15.65
N PHE A 70 6.07 1.93 16.82
CA PHE A 70 6.29 2.72 18.04
C PHE A 70 7.76 2.73 18.53
N LYS A 71 8.60 1.76 18.11
CA LYS A 71 10.02 1.69 18.55
C LYS A 71 10.90 2.76 17.92
N SER A 72 10.51 3.33 16.78
CA SER A 72 11.33 4.31 16.05
C SER A 72 10.59 5.64 15.96
N PRO A 73 11.17 6.75 16.46
CA PRO A 73 10.58 8.07 16.34
C PRO A 73 10.22 8.43 14.89
N GLY A 74 9.01 8.94 14.69
CA GLY A 74 8.49 9.34 13.38
C GLY A 74 8.22 8.18 12.41
N ALA A 75 8.31 6.91 12.83
CA ALA A 75 8.01 5.79 11.95
C ALA A 75 6.54 5.79 11.52
N TRP A 76 5.60 6.12 12.41
CA TRP A 76 4.19 6.24 12.04
C TRP A 76 3.94 7.31 10.98
N LYS A 77 4.64 8.45 11.07
CA LYS A 77 4.62 9.49 10.03
C LYS A 77 5.13 8.94 8.69
N ARG A 78 6.27 8.24 8.68
CA ARG A 78 6.84 7.65 7.47
C ARG A 78 5.92 6.60 6.83
N VAL A 79 5.39 5.69 7.64
CA VAL A 79 4.41 4.67 7.22
C VAL A 79 3.17 5.34 6.64
N TYR A 80 2.65 6.38 7.30
CA TYR A 80 1.51 7.13 6.81
C TYR A 80 1.76 7.73 5.43
N CYS A 81 2.90 8.42 5.25
CA CYS A 81 3.29 8.98 3.95
C CYS A 81 3.35 7.94 2.85
N LEU A 82 3.93 6.77 3.14
CA LEU A 82 4.08 5.71 2.15
C LEU A 82 2.74 5.12 1.74
N ILE A 83 1.85 4.88 2.71
CA ILE A 83 0.51 4.37 2.44
C ILE A 83 -0.31 5.37 1.63
N GLU A 84 -0.29 6.66 1.98
CA GLU A 84 -1.03 7.66 1.22
C GLU A 84 -0.44 7.86 -0.18
N LYS A 85 0.89 7.80 -0.34
CA LYS A 85 1.54 7.80 -1.65
C LYS A 85 1.13 6.59 -2.48
N GLU A 86 1.06 5.42 -1.86
CA GLU A 86 0.65 4.18 -2.50
C GLU A 86 -0.84 4.18 -2.90
N ALA A 87 -1.71 4.74 -2.05
CA ALA A 87 -3.13 4.88 -2.32
C ALA A 87 -3.42 5.83 -3.51
N ARG A 88 -2.55 6.82 -3.75
CA ARG A 88 -2.65 7.75 -4.89
C ARG A 88 -2.04 7.19 -6.17
N ARG A 89 -1.40 6.02 -6.14
CA ARG A 89 -0.73 5.43 -7.30
C ARG A 89 -1.76 5.00 -8.35
N THR A 90 -1.58 5.48 -9.58
CA THR A 90 -2.49 5.22 -10.71
C THR A 90 -2.01 4.13 -11.67
N SER A 91 -0.82 3.58 -11.45
CA SER A 91 -0.19 2.57 -12.30
C SER A 91 0.66 1.61 -11.49
N LEU A 92 0.63 0.33 -11.85
CA LEU A 92 1.52 -0.69 -11.29
C LEU A 92 2.90 -0.66 -11.93
N ASP A 93 3.90 -1.10 -11.18
CA ASP A 93 5.21 -1.48 -11.72
C ASP A 93 5.33 -3.00 -11.89
N VAL A 94 6.44 -3.44 -12.49
CA VAL A 94 6.71 -4.88 -12.75
C VAL A 94 6.75 -5.67 -11.45
N ASN A 95 7.28 -5.09 -10.39
CA ASN A 95 7.45 -5.82 -9.15
C ASN A 95 6.12 -6.08 -8.44
N ASP A 96 5.14 -5.18 -8.60
CA ASP A 96 3.77 -5.46 -8.16
C ASP A 96 3.20 -6.71 -8.84
N LEU A 97 3.54 -6.95 -10.11
CA LEU A 97 3.08 -8.14 -10.82
C LEU A 97 3.82 -9.39 -10.37
N VAL A 98 5.13 -9.32 -10.19
CA VAL A 98 5.96 -10.50 -9.89
C VAL A 98 5.78 -10.98 -8.45
N ASP A 99 5.74 -10.07 -7.47
CA ASP A 99 5.76 -10.45 -6.06
C ASP A 99 4.42 -10.93 -5.54
N ASN A 100 3.34 -10.58 -6.24
CA ASN A 100 2.00 -10.81 -5.76
C ASN A 100 1.45 -12.14 -6.28
N ILE A 101 0.56 -12.73 -5.49
CA ILE A 101 -0.19 -13.90 -5.93
C ILE A 101 -1.37 -13.37 -6.76
N TRP A 102 -1.61 -13.94 -7.94
CA TRP A 102 -2.67 -13.49 -8.83
C TRP A 102 -3.66 -14.61 -9.10
N TYR A 103 -4.93 -14.25 -9.20
CA TYR A 103 -6.01 -15.16 -9.51
C TYR A 103 -6.73 -14.65 -10.74
N CYS A 104 -7.01 -15.55 -11.68
CA CYS A 104 -7.67 -15.22 -12.92
C CYS A 104 -9.17 -15.57 -12.85
N ALA A 105 -10.06 -14.58 -13.01
CA ALA A 105 -11.51 -14.76 -13.01
C ALA A 105 -12.16 -14.25 -14.31
N PRO A 106 -13.11 -14.97 -14.92
CA PRO A 106 -14.03 -14.39 -15.90
C PRO A 106 -14.87 -13.29 -15.23
N VAL A 107 -15.15 -12.20 -15.95
CA VAL A 107 -15.93 -11.04 -15.44
C VAL A 107 -17.32 -11.41 -14.90
N ASP A 108 -17.86 -12.54 -15.33
CA ASP A 108 -19.22 -12.94 -14.97
C ASP A 108 -19.36 -13.39 -13.50
N ASN A 109 -18.26 -13.76 -12.82
CA ASN A 109 -18.29 -14.06 -11.38
C ASN A 109 -16.95 -13.77 -10.69
N ILE A 110 -16.80 -12.54 -10.22
CA ILE A 110 -15.61 -12.03 -9.54
C ILE A 110 -15.47 -12.55 -8.10
N ASP A 111 -16.55 -13.09 -7.53
CA ASP A 111 -16.64 -13.52 -6.12
C ASP A 111 -16.13 -14.95 -5.92
N ASP A 112 -15.84 -15.68 -7.01
CA ASP A 112 -15.42 -17.09 -6.95
C ASP A 112 -13.90 -17.27 -6.76
N TRP A 113 -13.33 -16.50 -5.83
CA TRP A 113 -11.89 -16.42 -5.54
C TRP A 113 -11.22 -17.79 -5.37
N ASN A 114 -11.93 -18.73 -4.70
CA ASN A 114 -11.40 -20.04 -4.39
C ASN A 114 -11.39 -21.01 -5.59
N ASN A 115 -12.25 -20.79 -6.59
CA ASN A 115 -12.28 -21.59 -7.82
C ASN A 115 -11.41 -20.97 -8.94
N ASN A 116 -11.05 -19.70 -8.80
CA ASN A 116 -10.15 -19.01 -9.72
C ASN A 116 -8.71 -19.50 -9.54
N LYS A 117 -7.98 -19.56 -10.66
CA LYS A 117 -6.69 -20.24 -10.72
C LYS A 117 -5.51 -19.29 -10.58
N LEU A 118 -4.45 -19.82 -9.98
CA LEU A 118 -3.22 -19.10 -9.70
C LEU A 118 -2.42 -18.77 -10.97
N VAL A 119 -1.95 -17.53 -11.02
CA VAL A 119 -1.07 -17.00 -12.04
C VAL A 119 0.22 -16.47 -11.40
N THR A 120 1.34 -16.71 -12.06
CA THR A 120 2.65 -16.15 -11.71
C THR A 120 3.16 -15.29 -12.85
N PHE A 121 3.62 -14.08 -12.55
CA PHE A 121 4.32 -13.22 -13.49
C PHE A 121 5.83 -13.30 -13.26
N SER A 122 6.57 -13.32 -14.35
CA SER A 122 8.03 -13.28 -14.37
C SER A 122 8.51 -11.90 -14.80
N GLU A 123 9.70 -11.50 -14.37
CA GLU A 123 10.31 -10.21 -14.74
C GLU A 123 10.55 -10.04 -16.25
N ASP A 124 10.68 -11.15 -16.97
CA ASP A 124 10.83 -11.19 -18.42
C ASP A 124 9.52 -10.88 -19.19
N GLY A 125 8.42 -10.61 -18.48
CA GLY A 125 7.11 -10.32 -19.06
C GLY A 125 6.30 -11.57 -19.42
N THR A 126 6.80 -12.76 -19.10
CA THR A 126 6.04 -14.01 -19.21
C THR A 126 5.12 -14.19 -18.01
N TYR A 127 4.06 -14.96 -18.21
CA TYR A 127 3.25 -15.45 -17.10
C TYR A 127 2.97 -16.93 -17.28
N THR A 128 2.78 -17.62 -16.16
CA THR A 128 2.38 -19.02 -16.13
C THR A 128 1.07 -19.16 -15.37
N HIS A 129 0.20 -20.03 -15.88
CA HIS A 129 -1.07 -20.37 -15.28
C HIS A 129 -1.02 -21.84 -14.85
N HIS A 130 -1.22 -22.09 -13.56
CA HIS A 130 -0.78 -23.36 -12.95
C HIS A 130 -1.81 -24.50 -13.03
N HIS A 131 -2.97 -24.31 -13.68
CA HIS A 131 -4.05 -25.33 -13.70
C HIS A 131 -4.84 -25.42 -15.04
N GLU A 132 -4.95 -26.63 -15.62
CA GLU A 132 -5.75 -26.95 -16.82
C GLU A 132 -7.26 -26.69 -16.64
N PRO A 133 -8.01 -26.17 -17.64
CA PRO A 133 -7.79 -26.37 -19.09
C PRO A 133 -7.38 -25.10 -19.87
N PHE A 134 -7.17 -23.97 -19.19
CA PHE A 134 -6.60 -22.78 -19.83
C PHE A 134 -5.09 -22.97 -19.94
N ASN A 135 -4.67 -23.62 -21.04
CA ASN A 135 -3.26 -23.81 -21.40
C ASN A 135 -2.75 -22.89 -22.53
N PRO A 136 -3.17 -21.62 -22.68
CA PRO A 136 -2.46 -20.69 -23.53
C PRO A 136 -1.31 -20.03 -22.75
N THR A 137 -0.07 -20.37 -23.11
CA THR A 137 1.09 -19.54 -22.78
C THR A 137 0.97 -18.27 -23.63
N PHE A 138 0.61 -17.14 -23.03
CA PHE A 138 0.73 -15.87 -23.72
C PHE A 138 1.93 -15.08 -23.23
N THR A 139 2.45 -14.26 -24.12
CA THR A 139 3.51 -13.31 -23.85
C THR A 139 2.88 -11.94 -23.70
N TRP A 140 3.22 -11.24 -22.61
CA TRP A 140 2.79 -9.86 -22.40
C TRP A 140 3.98 -8.92 -22.50
N THR A 141 3.70 -7.67 -22.78
CA THR A 141 4.67 -6.58 -22.70
C THR A 141 4.15 -5.50 -21.76
N MET A 142 4.98 -5.08 -20.81
CA MET A 142 4.68 -3.96 -19.92
C MET A 142 5.27 -2.67 -20.47
N LYS A 143 4.43 -1.66 -20.70
CA LYS A 143 4.88 -0.33 -21.09
C LYS A 143 4.01 0.74 -20.42
N ASN A 144 4.63 1.63 -19.64
CA ASN A 144 3.96 2.76 -18.97
C ASN A 144 2.72 2.34 -18.14
N GLY A 145 2.81 1.24 -17.40
CA GLY A 145 1.70 0.71 -16.58
C GLY A 145 0.55 0.09 -17.39
N SER A 146 0.69 -0.02 -18.71
CA SER A 146 -0.22 -0.80 -19.57
C SER A 146 0.41 -2.15 -19.86
N LEU A 147 -0.32 -3.23 -19.57
CA LEU A 147 0.05 -4.58 -19.94
C LEU A 147 -0.60 -4.83 -21.32
N SER A 148 0.21 -5.25 -22.30
CA SER A 148 -0.27 -5.58 -23.64
C SER A 148 -0.10 -7.06 -23.86
N LEU A 149 -1.20 -7.75 -24.14
CA LEU A 149 -1.20 -9.13 -24.59
C LEU A 149 -0.81 -9.01 -26.05
N ASN A 150 0.04 -9.91 -26.54
CA ASN A 150 0.41 -9.92 -27.97
C ASN A 150 -0.80 -10.08 -28.95
N TYR A 151 -2.03 -10.12 -28.43
CA TYR A 151 -3.28 -10.06 -29.18
C TYR A 151 -4.08 -8.75 -29.06
N LYS A 152 -4.02 -7.99 -27.94
CA LYS A 152 -4.67 -6.67 -27.75
C LYS A 152 -4.06 -5.89 -26.56
N PRO A 153 -3.94 -4.55 -26.64
CA PRO A 153 -3.62 -3.72 -25.48
C PRO A 153 -4.82 -3.64 -24.52
N PHE A 154 -4.57 -3.72 -23.23
CA PHE A 154 -5.57 -3.47 -22.20
C PHE A 154 -4.93 -2.66 -21.08
N ARG A 155 -5.78 -2.11 -20.23
CA ARG A 155 -5.35 -1.26 -19.13
C ARG A 155 -5.60 -1.98 -17.82
N LEU A 156 -4.55 -2.09 -17.01
CA LEU A 156 -4.64 -2.51 -15.63
C LEU A 156 -5.14 -1.33 -14.80
N MET A 157 -6.19 -1.54 -14.02
CA MET A 157 -6.72 -0.52 -13.12
C MET A 157 -6.95 -1.12 -11.73
N ARG A 158 -6.66 -0.34 -10.68
CA ARG A 158 -7.07 -0.69 -9.32
C ARG A 158 -8.53 -0.31 -9.12
N SER A 159 -9.30 -1.21 -8.53
CA SER A 159 -10.66 -0.98 -8.05
C SER A 159 -10.68 -0.73 -6.53
N SER A 160 -11.81 -0.28 -6.00
CA SER A 160 -12.00 -0.11 -4.55
C SER A 160 -11.87 -1.46 -3.84
N GLY A 161 -11.01 -1.58 -2.83
CA GLY A 161 -10.75 -2.86 -2.14
C GLY A 161 -9.46 -3.59 -2.55
N TRP A 162 -8.45 -2.87 -3.07
CA TRP A 162 -7.14 -3.42 -3.50
C TRP A 162 -7.16 -4.44 -4.65
N ASP A 163 -8.31 -4.63 -5.29
CA ASP A 163 -8.47 -5.54 -6.41
C ASP A 163 -8.01 -4.91 -7.73
N LEU A 164 -7.24 -5.65 -8.55
CA LEU A 164 -6.88 -5.22 -9.90
C LEU A 164 -7.89 -5.77 -10.92
N VAL A 165 -8.34 -4.90 -11.83
CA VAL A 165 -9.31 -5.22 -12.87
C VAL A 165 -8.72 -4.84 -14.23
N MET A 166 -8.87 -5.72 -15.22
CA MET A 166 -8.59 -5.38 -16.62
C MET A 166 -9.88 -4.90 -17.31
N SER A 167 -9.79 -3.88 -18.16
CA SER A 167 -10.91 -3.43 -19.00
C SER A 167 -10.66 -3.71 -20.49
N ASN A 168 -11.75 -3.95 -21.26
CA ASN A 168 -11.83 -4.42 -22.66
C ASN A 168 -12.05 -5.94 -22.91
N GLY A 169 -12.94 -6.60 -22.16
CA GLY A 169 -13.56 -7.88 -22.59
C GLY A 169 -13.40 -9.13 -21.70
N ALA A 170 -13.59 -9.08 -20.38
CA ALA A 170 -12.48 -8.84 -19.47
C ALA A 170 -12.16 -10.12 -18.66
N LEU A 171 -10.92 -10.21 -18.17
CA LEU A 171 -10.47 -11.16 -17.16
C LEU A 171 -10.02 -10.32 -15.97
N VAL A 172 -10.48 -10.65 -14.77
CA VAL A 172 -10.10 -9.95 -13.55
C VAL A 172 -8.93 -10.68 -12.92
N PHE A 173 -7.86 -9.95 -12.64
CA PHE A 173 -6.71 -10.46 -11.90
C PHE A 173 -6.71 -9.89 -10.50
N LYS A 174 -7.27 -10.60 -9.55
CA LYS A 174 -7.24 -10.12 -8.16
C LYS A 174 -5.98 -10.63 -7.46
N SER A 175 -5.42 -9.82 -6.57
CA SER A 175 -4.30 -10.24 -5.72
C SER A 175 -4.72 -10.25 -4.26
N PRO A 176 -4.55 -11.36 -3.51
CA PRO A 176 -4.83 -11.36 -2.07
C PRO A 176 -3.69 -10.71 -1.27
N GLY A 177 -2.60 -10.34 -1.94
CA GLY A 177 -1.31 -10.17 -1.30
C GLY A 177 -0.81 -8.75 -1.45
N THR A 178 -0.55 -8.10 -0.34
CA THR A 178 0.16 -6.82 -0.26
C THR A 178 1.68 -7.02 -0.34
N LYS A 179 2.20 -8.07 -1.01
CA LYS A 179 3.62 -8.45 -0.93
C LYS A 179 4.54 -7.36 -1.47
N SER A 180 4.17 -6.69 -2.56
CA SER A 180 4.93 -5.55 -3.07
C SER A 180 4.92 -4.35 -2.11
N PHE A 181 3.79 -4.12 -1.43
CA PHE A 181 3.67 -3.09 -0.41
C PHE A 181 4.50 -3.42 0.86
N ARG A 182 4.45 -4.67 1.34
CA ARG A 182 5.30 -5.17 2.42
C ARG A 182 6.78 -5.07 2.07
N ARG A 183 7.18 -5.34 0.82
CA ARG A 183 8.57 -5.12 0.37
C ARG A 183 8.98 -3.66 0.53
N LYS A 184 8.16 -2.71 0.09
CA LYS A 184 8.48 -1.28 0.23
C LYS A 184 8.61 -0.86 1.70
N LEU A 185 7.74 -1.37 2.57
CA LEU A 185 7.88 -1.17 4.02
C LEU A 185 9.20 -1.77 4.56
N ARG A 186 9.67 -2.91 4.02
CA ARG A 186 10.98 -3.50 4.37
C ARG A 186 12.15 -2.65 3.89
N GLU A 187 12.12 -2.23 2.64
CA GLU A 187 13.16 -1.38 2.02
C GLU A 187 13.38 -0.09 2.82
N ASP A 188 12.29 0.50 3.33
CA ASP A 188 12.34 1.70 4.17
C ASP A 188 12.60 1.40 5.67
N GLY A 189 12.86 0.13 6.03
CA GLY A 189 13.15 -0.31 7.40
C GLY A 189 11.97 -0.16 8.36
N LEU A 190 10.74 -0.12 7.82
CA LEU A 190 9.50 0.09 8.57
C LEU A 190 8.84 -1.22 8.99
N ILE A 191 9.22 -2.36 8.44
CA ILE A 191 8.89 -3.68 8.99
C ILE A 191 10.15 -4.58 8.97
N PRO A 192 10.21 -5.65 9.78
CA PRO A 192 11.34 -6.58 9.79
C PRO A 192 11.59 -7.24 8.42
N ASN A 193 12.85 -7.56 8.14
CA ASN A 193 13.20 -8.43 7.02
C ASN A 193 12.94 -9.89 7.39
N ASP A 194 12.17 -10.62 6.58
CA ASP A 194 11.77 -12.02 6.83
C ASP A 194 12.93 -13.04 6.65
N ASN A 195 14.20 -12.62 6.63
CA ASN A 195 15.34 -13.52 6.42
C ASN A 195 15.76 -14.30 7.69
N ASN A 196 14.84 -14.57 8.62
CA ASN A 196 15.09 -15.41 9.80
C ASN A 196 13.90 -16.35 10.04
N PHE A 197 13.68 -17.30 9.14
CA PHE A 197 13.12 -18.63 9.42
C PHE A 197 13.71 -19.65 8.46
#